data_AF-A0A850SL61-F1
#
_entry.id   AF-A0A850SL61-F1
#
_cell.length_a   1.000
_cell.length_b   1.000
_cell.length_c   1.000
_cell.angle_alpha   90.00
_cell.angle_beta   90.00
_cell.angle_gamma   90.00
#
_symmetry.space_group_name_H-M   'P 1'
#
loop_
_entity.id
_entity.type
_entity.pdbx_description
1 polymer ?
#
loop_
_entity_poly.entity_id
_entity_poly.type
_entity_poly.pdbx_seq_one_letter_code
_entity_poly.pdbx_strand_id
1 'polypeptide(L)'
;MIADPASTDALSPAKRARLVAFLGGLPPGPAGKLFAALETDRARGGAALPHDALLDILRAELVAREGKFPPRQRNAERVFFTPFEDFFVAFRTGRKRKGRIARSSLTPLWRILKTDPAASGAARAASALDGAIRENSPNLPTFEEALFLAAAEGFGRLLAHAEADTAFRADLIDRLGGPDGFDDFREISRLIGAVHHLRSLQAAFARPVRSLTEEDLYEMRRLYVAARADIGDAAPYLLLQLMGRMEGPWRALRLYYHLTSAEDGALGPAREESAIILDTLFDDLEGAARLLERDCEGDFDAAIAETHLSHFIAFAEGLSEEAGRAGDRVVQNRVEAARDVAAGALERFTEQALASLRRAMPVRHAGGSSRLMALRPDCSRPMPPRVVAAARQATAFRAKAAGLAARLRRPQAGKNVAADAAEEARRYAGDLVLEIRAAEGEDRVAARRLMEAVLEFGAPLLQADEVGLLRERAQAAALTA
;
A
#
# COMPACT_ATOMS: atom_id res chain seq x y z
N MET A 1 32.32 -20.28 39.09
CA MET A 1 33.22 -19.75 38.05
C MET A 1 32.38 -19.55 36.79
N ILE A 2 31.71 -18.40 36.71
CA ILE A 2 30.76 -18.07 35.66
C ILE A 2 31.53 -17.24 34.64
N ALA A 3 31.66 -17.76 33.42
CA ALA A 3 32.21 -17.02 32.30
C ALA A 3 31.09 -16.14 31.69
N ASP A 4 31.42 -14.88 31.51
CA ASP A 4 30.58 -13.77 31.06
C ASP A 4 30.31 -13.84 29.54
N PRO A 5 29.05 -13.79 29.05
CA PRO A 5 28.74 -13.78 27.63
C PRO A 5 28.51 -12.35 27.14
N ALA A 6 29.59 -11.62 26.84
CA ALA A 6 29.52 -10.31 26.21
C ALA A 6 30.73 -10.04 25.29
N SER A 7 30.64 -10.44 24.01
CA SER A 7 31.18 -9.67 22.86
C SER A 7 30.98 -10.40 21.52
N THR A 8 29.78 -10.31 20.93
CA THR A 8 29.58 -10.48 19.48
C THR A 8 28.84 -9.28 18.92
N ASP A 9 29.40 -8.10 19.14
CA ASP A 9 28.97 -6.91 18.42
C ASP A 9 30.17 -6.03 18.04
N ALA A 10 29.94 -5.24 16.99
CA ALA A 10 30.76 -4.17 16.44
C ALA A 10 31.98 -4.58 15.58
N LEU A 11 31.72 -4.78 14.28
CA LEU A 11 32.62 -4.18 13.29
C LEU A 11 32.89 -2.72 13.70
N SER A 12 34.16 -2.35 13.88
CA SER A 12 34.52 -0.94 14.12
C SER A 12 33.87 -0.03 13.06
N PRO A 13 33.45 1.21 13.39
CA PRO A 13 32.80 2.12 12.45
C PRO A 13 33.55 2.29 11.12
N ALA A 14 34.89 2.32 11.17
CA ALA A 14 35.74 2.41 9.98
C ALA A 14 35.67 1.16 9.08
N LYS A 15 35.64 -0.04 9.67
CA LYS A 15 35.45 -1.30 8.93
C LYS A 15 34.05 -1.39 8.34
N ARG A 16 33.03 -0.93 9.07
CA ARG A 16 31.64 -0.86 8.58
C ARG A 16 31.52 0.09 7.39
N ALA A 17 32.13 1.28 7.45
CA ALA A 17 32.13 2.23 6.35
C ALA A 17 32.83 1.68 5.09
N ARG A 18 33.97 0.99 5.26
CA ARG A 18 34.68 0.31 4.15
C ARG A 18 33.86 -0.82 3.54
N LEU A 19 33.18 -1.60 4.38
CA LEU A 19 32.29 -2.67 3.95
C LEU A 19 31.07 -2.13 3.19
N VAL A 20 30.45 -1.05 3.67
CA VAL A 20 29.37 -0.35 2.95
C VAL A 20 29.85 0.16 1.60
N ALA A 21 31.01 0.82 1.55
CA ALA A 21 31.59 1.30 0.30
C ALA A 21 31.93 0.16 -0.68
N PHE A 22 32.43 -0.97 -0.16
CA PHE A 22 32.73 -2.15 -0.97
C PHE A 22 31.47 -2.84 -1.50
N LEU A 23 30.46 -3.07 -0.65
CA LEU A 23 29.20 -3.69 -1.04
C LEU A 23 28.39 -2.79 -1.98
N GLY A 24 28.39 -1.48 -1.72
CA GLY A 24 27.87 -0.48 -2.66
C GLY A 24 28.71 -0.36 -3.94
N GLY A 25 29.95 -0.83 -3.97
CA GLY A 25 30.74 -0.92 -5.20
C GLY A 25 30.32 -2.07 -6.13
N LEU A 26 29.52 -3.04 -5.65
CA LEU A 26 29.23 -4.25 -6.40
C LEU A 26 28.21 -4.00 -7.53
N PRO A 27 28.44 -4.55 -8.73
CA PRO A 27 27.41 -4.60 -9.76
C PRO A 27 26.21 -5.46 -9.32
N PRO A 28 24.99 -5.24 -9.87
CA PRO A 28 23.76 -5.90 -9.39
C PRO A 28 23.81 -7.44 -9.41
N GLY A 29 24.45 -8.04 -10.42
CA GLY A 29 24.59 -9.50 -10.54
C GLY A 29 25.43 -10.13 -9.41
N PRO A 30 26.69 -9.69 -9.21
CA PRO A 30 27.53 -10.09 -8.08
C PRO A 30 26.90 -9.81 -6.71
N ALA A 31 26.25 -8.65 -6.52
CA ALA A 31 25.55 -8.34 -5.28
C ALA A 31 24.42 -9.34 -4.99
N GLY A 32 23.63 -9.71 -6.00
CA GLY A 32 22.59 -10.73 -5.87
C GLY A 32 23.15 -12.13 -5.56
N LYS A 33 24.27 -12.53 -6.16
CA LYS A 33 24.93 -13.81 -5.84
C LYS A 33 25.46 -13.85 -4.40
N LEU A 34 26.08 -12.76 -3.95
CA LEU A 34 26.57 -12.63 -2.57
C LEU A 34 25.41 -12.66 -1.57
N PHE A 35 24.31 -11.97 -1.87
CA PHE A 35 23.09 -12.01 -1.06
C PHE A 35 22.55 -13.43 -0.92
N ALA A 36 22.48 -14.20 -2.01
CA ALA A 36 22.03 -15.60 -1.98
C ALA A 36 22.97 -16.50 -1.16
N ALA A 37 24.29 -16.30 -1.30
CA ALA A 37 25.30 -17.05 -0.55
C ALA A 37 25.22 -16.77 0.95
N LEU A 38 25.03 -15.51 1.34
CA LEU A 38 24.87 -15.11 2.75
C LEU A 38 23.57 -15.66 3.36
N GLU A 39 22.45 -15.63 2.63
CA GLU A 39 21.22 -16.29 3.07
C GLU A 39 21.41 -17.81 3.24
N THR A 40 22.15 -18.45 2.32
CA THR A 40 22.47 -19.89 2.41
C THR A 40 23.31 -20.22 3.64
N ASP A 41 24.35 -19.44 3.90
CA ASP A 41 25.25 -19.64 5.04
C ASP A 41 24.51 -19.42 6.36
N ARG A 42 23.69 -18.37 6.43
CA ARG A 42 22.80 -18.10 7.58
C ARG A 42 21.82 -19.24 7.82
N ALA A 43 21.16 -19.75 6.78
CA ALA A 43 20.21 -20.86 6.86
C ALA A 43 20.88 -22.18 7.30
N ARG A 44 22.18 -22.33 7.05
CA ARG A 44 22.99 -23.48 7.54
C ARG A 44 23.52 -23.30 8.96
N GLY A 45 23.16 -22.21 9.64
CA GLY A 45 23.63 -21.92 10.99
C GLY A 45 25.05 -21.35 11.05
N GLY A 46 25.55 -20.77 9.95
CA GLY A 46 26.82 -20.06 9.95
C GLY A 46 26.78 -18.88 10.93
N ALA A 47 27.83 -18.74 11.75
CA ALA A 47 27.97 -17.67 12.74
C ALA A 47 29.24 -16.81 12.53
N ALA A 48 30.03 -17.11 11.48
CA ALA A 48 31.31 -16.46 11.23
C ALA A 48 31.17 -15.03 10.67
N LEU A 49 30.00 -14.67 10.16
CA LEU A 49 29.71 -13.39 9.53
C LEU A 49 28.53 -12.71 10.25
N PRO A 50 28.47 -11.38 10.30
CA PRO A 50 27.30 -10.65 10.77
C PRO A 50 26.24 -10.60 9.66
N HIS A 51 25.52 -11.71 9.44
CA HIS A 51 24.63 -11.87 8.29
C HIS A 51 23.56 -10.78 8.19
N ASP A 52 22.91 -10.42 9.29
CA ASP A 52 21.81 -9.44 9.26
C ASP A 52 22.29 -8.06 8.79
N ALA A 53 23.41 -7.57 9.33
CA ALA A 53 24.00 -6.30 8.91
C ALA A 53 24.46 -6.30 7.44
N LEU A 54 25.03 -7.40 6.96
CA LEU A 54 25.46 -7.57 5.57
C LEU A 54 24.25 -7.61 4.61
N LEU A 55 23.21 -8.35 4.99
CA LEU A 55 21.99 -8.49 4.20
C LEU A 55 21.24 -7.17 4.13
N ASP A 56 21.17 -6.38 5.21
CA ASP A 56 20.52 -5.06 5.20
C ASP A 56 21.22 -4.08 4.26
N ILE A 57 22.56 -4.02 4.27
CA ILE A 57 23.33 -3.18 3.35
C ILE A 57 23.08 -3.61 1.89
N LEU A 58 23.13 -4.91 1.61
CA LEU A 58 22.87 -5.44 0.28
C LEU A 58 21.42 -5.24 -0.16
N ARG A 59 20.44 -5.27 0.76
CA ARG A 59 19.03 -4.91 0.44
C ARG A 59 18.92 -3.47 0.01
N ALA A 60 19.48 -2.54 0.77
CA ALA A 60 19.43 -1.12 0.46
C ALA A 60 20.05 -0.83 -0.92
N GLU A 61 21.19 -1.43 -1.24
CA GLU A 61 21.86 -1.27 -2.54
C GLU A 61 21.09 -1.91 -3.70
N LEU A 62 20.53 -3.11 -3.51
CA LEU A 62 19.71 -3.76 -4.53
C LEU A 62 18.40 -2.99 -4.79
N VAL A 63 17.77 -2.41 -3.75
CA VAL A 63 16.62 -1.50 -3.92
C VAL A 63 17.03 -0.25 -4.69
N ALA A 64 18.10 0.43 -4.29
CA ALA A 64 18.53 1.69 -4.89
C ALA A 64 18.91 1.55 -6.38
N ARG A 65 19.30 0.36 -6.83
CA ARG A 65 19.77 0.09 -8.20
C ARG A 65 18.78 -0.71 -9.04
N GLU A 66 17.55 -0.90 -8.55
CA GLU A 66 16.54 -1.76 -9.20
C GLU A 66 17.09 -3.17 -9.50
N GLY A 67 18.02 -3.64 -8.67
CA GLY A 67 18.69 -4.91 -8.85
C GLY A 67 17.74 -6.08 -8.66
N LYS A 68 17.90 -7.14 -9.45
CA LYS A 68 17.16 -8.39 -9.23
C LYS A 68 17.61 -9.01 -7.92
N PHE A 69 16.73 -9.05 -6.94
CA PHE A 69 16.93 -9.87 -5.75
C PHE A 69 17.09 -11.34 -6.16
N PRO A 70 18.05 -12.07 -5.59
CA PRO A 70 18.11 -13.50 -5.81
C PRO A 70 16.80 -14.15 -5.36
N PRO A 71 16.40 -15.27 -6.00
CA PRO A 71 15.23 -16.01 -5.57
C PRO A 71 15.41 -16.38 -4.10
N ARG A 72 14.53 -15.80 -3.30
CA ARG A 72 14.45 -16.01 -1.86
C ARG A 72 14.41 -17.54 -1.63
N GLN A 73 15.23 -18.10 -0.72
CA GLN A 73 15.42 -19.55 -0.61
C GLN A 73 14.11 -20.31 -0.31
N ARG A 74 13.93 -21.47 -0.95
CA ARG A 74 12.81 -22.38 -0.68
C ARG A 74 13.04 -23.04 0.67
N ASN A 75 12.03 -23.06 1.52
CA ASN A 75 11.99 -23.78 2.79
C ASN A 75 10.55 -24.27 3.03
N ALA A 76 10.35 -25.12 4.03
CA ALA A 76 9.05 -25.72 4.32
C ALA A 76 7.98 -24.66 4.66
N GLU A 77 8.35 -23.61 5.40
CA GLU A 77 7.43 -22.50 5.74
C GLU A 77 6.85 -21.83 4.49
N ARG A 78 7.73 -21.51 3.53
CA ARG A 78 7.30 -20.83 2.31
C ARG A 78 6.50 -21.76 1.43
N VAL A 79 6.92 -23.02 1.27
CA VAL A 79 6.14 -24.03 0.55
C VAL A 79 4.74 -24.19 1.13
N PHE A 80 4.63 -24.19 2.45
CA PHE A 80 3.35 -24.27 3.16
C PHE A 80 2.45 -23.06 2.86
N PHE A 81 3.00 -21.84 2.89
CA PHE A 81 2.21 -20.62 2.70
C PHE A 81 1.95 -20.25 1.24
N THR A 82 2.72 -20.75 0.27
CA THR A 82 2.60 -20.41 -1.15
C THR A 82 1.19 -20.56 -1.74
N PRO A 83 0.43 -21.64 -1.47
CA PRO A 83 -0.95 -21.78 -1.98
C PRO A 83 -1.90 -20.69 -1.49
N PHE A 84 -1.60 -20.04 -0.37
CA PHE A 84 -2.46 -19.03 0.27
C PHE A 84 -2.01 -17.59 -0.03
N GLU A 85 -0.92 -17.39 -0.78
CA GLU A 85 -0.29 -16.07 -0.98
C GLU A 85 -1.23 -15.00 -1.57
N ASP A 86 -2.22 -15.43 -2.34
CA ASP A 86 -3.21 -14.55 -2.97
C ASP A 86 -4.21 -13.96 -1.96
N PHE A 87 -4.30 -14.51 -0.75
CA PHE A 87 -5.14 -14.01 0.34
C PHE A 87 -4.40 -13.05 1.29
N PHE A 88 -3.07 -12.91 1.15
CA PHE A 88 -2.27 -12.17 2.11
C PHE A 88 -2.39 -10.66 1.94
N VAL A 89 -2.74 -9.96 3.02
CA VAL A 89 -2.74 -8.51 3.12
C VAL A 89 -1.61 -8.01 4.01
N ALA A 90 -1.01 -6.87 3.65
CA ALA A 90 0.08 -6.29 4.42
C ALA A 90 -0.39 -5.85 5.82
N PHE A 91 -1.54 -5.19 5.86
CA PHE A 91 -2.18 -4.70 7.08
C PHE A 91 -3.69 -4.91 6.98
N ARG A 92 -4.33 -5.18 8.11
CA ARG A 92 -5.78 -5.25 8.22
C ARG A 92 -6.31 -3.91 8.73
N THR A 93 -7.31 -3.37 8.05
CA THR A 93 -8.07 -2.21 8.50
C THR A 93 -9.50 -2.64 8.81
N GLY A 94 -9.94 -2.40 10.06
CA GLY A 94 -11.27 -2.79 10.51
C GLY A 94 -11.44 -4.29 10.77
N ARG A 95 -12.67 -4.79 10.58
CA ARG A 95 -13.05 -6.18 10.89
C ARG A 95 -12.39 -7.21 9.96
N LYS A 96 -12.22 -8.44 10.45
CA LYS A 96 -11.85 -9.61 9.63
C LYS A 96 -12.81 -9.75 8.43
N ARG A 97 -12.23 -9.93 7.24
CA ARG A 97 -12.93 -10.26 6.00
C ARG A 97 -12.48 -11.65 5.51
N LYS A 98 -13.40 -12.37 4.86
CA LYS A 98 -13.12 -13.69 4.26
C LYS A 98 -12.06 -13.55 3.16
N GLY A 99 -11.09 -14.46 3.14
CA GLY A 99 -9.98 -14.48 2.17
C GLY A 99 -8.98 -13.32 2.30
N ARG A 100 -8.96 -12.63 3.45
CA ARG A 100 -8.02 -11.52 3.76
C ARG A 100 -7.21 -11.87 5.00
N ILE A 101 -6.09 -12.57 4.81
CA ILE A 101 -5.21 -13.07 5.87
C ILE A 101 -4.10 -12.05 6.12
N ALA A 102 -3.94 -11.59 7.37
CA ALA A 102 -2.90 -10.62 7.68
C ALA A 102 -1.51 -11.29 7.66
N ARG A 103 -0.51 -10.64 7.04
CA ARG A 103 0.87 -11.15 7.05
C ARG A 103 1.44 -11.29 8.46
N SER A 104 0.98 -10.46 9.40
CA SER A 104 1.32 -10.56 10.82
C SER A 104 0.91 -11.88 11.46
N SER A 105 -0.10 -12.56 10.92
CA SER A 105 -0.60 -13.84 11.44
C SER A 105 0.30 -15.03 11.05
N LEU A 106 1.11 -14.91 9.98
CA LEU A 106 1.87 -16.04 9.42
C LEU A 106 2.93 -16.59 10.38
N THR A 107 3.69 -15.72 11.04
CA THR A 107 4.75 -16.15 11.98
C THR A 107 4.18 -16.83 13.22
N PRO A 108 3.16 -16.29 13.92
CA PRO A 108 2.47 -17.01 14.99
C PRO A 108 1.92 -18.38 14.55
N LEU A 109 1.30 -18.45 13.37
CA LEU A 109 0.77 -19.69 12.80
C LEU A 109 1.85 -20.75 12.59
N TRP A 110 2.95 -20.35 11.96
CA TRP A 110 4.07 -21.25 11.72
C TRP A 110 4.71 -21.73 13.03
N ARG A 111 4.82 -20.84 14.02
CA ARG A 111 5.30 -21.21 15.36
C ARG A 111 4.43 -22.29 15.98
N ILE A 112 3.10 -22.15 15.91
CA ILE A 112 2.18 -23.17 16.43
C ILE A 112 2.36 -24.50 15.70
N LEU A 113 2.43 -24.49 14.37
CA LEU A 113 2.69 -25.69 13.58
C LEU A 113 3.99 -26.41 14.02
N LYS A 114 5.04 -25.66 14.35
CA LYS A 114 6.35 -26.21 14.73
C LYS A 114 6.47 -26.64 16.20
N THR A 115 5.71 -26.02 17.11
CA THR A 115 5.95 -26.16 18.56
C THR A 115 4.81 -26.85 19.30
N ASP A 116 3.59 -26.81 18.77
CA ASP A 116 2.45 -27.37 19.48
C ASP A 116 2.45 -28.91 19.42
N PRO A 117 2.28 -29.62 20.56
CA PRO A 117 2.21 -31.08 20.58
C PRO A 117 1.16 -31.67 19.62
N ALA A 118 0.01 -31.00 19.47
CA ALA A 118 -1.06 -31.44 18.57
C ALA A 118 -0.63 -31.37 17.10
N ALA A 119 0.36 -30.55 16.75
CA ALA A 119 0.92 -30.39 15.40
C ALA A 119 2.29 -31.09 15.22
N SER A 120 2.73 -31.93 16.15
CA SER A 120 4.04 -32.60 16.10
C SER A 120 4.30 -33.40 14.81
N GLY A 121 3.26 -34.00 14.21
CA GLY A 121 3.32 -34.62 12.88
C GLY A 121 3.73 -33.63 11.79
N ALA A 122 3.07 -32.46 11.75
CA ALA A 122 3.38 -31.39 10.81
C ALA A 122 4.78 -30.81 11.05
N ALA A 123 5.19 -30.65 12.31
CA ALA A 123 6.52 -30.19 12.66
C ALA A 123 7.62 -31.11 12.10
N ARG A 124 7.43 -32.44 12.20
CA ARG A 124 8.33 -33.45 11.61
C ARG A 124 8.31 -33.43 10.09
N ALA A 125 7.13 -33.37 9.48
CA ALA A 125 6.99 -33.29 8.02
C ALA A 125 7.67 -32.03 7.45
N ALA A 126 7.54 -30.89 8.12
CA ALA A 126 8.23 -29.66 7.75
C ALA A 126 9.76 -29.83 7.80
N SER A 127 10.29 -30.44 8.86
CA SER A 127 11.73 -30.71 8.97
C SER A 127 12.23 -31.71 7.91
N ALA A 128 11.41 -32.71 7.55
CA ALA A 128 11.72 -33.64 6.47
C ALA A 128 11.74 -32.94 5.11
N LEU A 129 10.77 -32.06 4.84
CA LEU A 129 10.73 -31.24 3.64
C LEU A 129 11.94 -30.30 3.54
N ASP A 130 12.33 -29.63 4.64
CA ASP A 130 13.56 -28.82 4.67
C ASP A 130 14.81 -29.65 4.37
N GLY A 131 14.86 -30.90 4.86
CA GLY A 131 15.90 -31.88 4.48
C GLY A 131 15.92 -32.18 2.99
N ALA A 132 14.76 -32.55 2.43
CA ALA A 132 14.61 -32.85 1.02
C ALA A 132 14.96 -31.65 0.12
N ILE A 133 14.63 -30.42 0.53
CA ILE A 133 15.01 -29.18 -0.18
C ILE A 133 16.52 -28.99 -0.17
N ARG A 134 17.18 -29.16 0.99
CA ARG A 134 18.65 -29.04 1.10
C ARG A 134 19.38 -30.06 0.23
N GLU A 135 18.82 -31.26 0.11
CA GLU A 135 19.36 -32.37 -0.68
C GLU A 135 18.95 -32.32 -2.16
N ASN A 136 18.13 -31.32 -2.56
CA ASN A 136 17.58 -31.19 -3.91
C ASN A 136 16.90 -32.49 -4.39
N SER A 137 16.12 -33.11 -3.49
CA SER A 137 15.45 -34.38 -3.74
C SER A 137 14.51 -34.31 -4.95
N PRO A 138 14.47 -35.33 -5.83
CA PRO A 138 13.48 -35.38 -6.91
C PRO A 138 12.05 -35.59 -6.40
N ASN A 139 11.88 -36.06 -5.16
CA ASN A 139 10.58 -36.42 -4.57
C ASN A 139 9.98 -35.31 -3.69
N LEU A 140 10.34 -34.04 -3.96
CA LEU A 140 9.79 -32.90 -3.21
C LEU A 140 8.25 -32.92 -3.10
N PRO A 141 7.45 -33.20 -4.16
CA PRO A 141 6.00 -33.20 -4.07
C PRO A 141 5.43 -34.11 -2.96
N THR A 142 6.03 -35.28 -2.74
CA THR A 142 5.61 -36.21 -1.68
C THR A 142 5.84 -35.64 -0.29
N PHE A 143 6.95 -34.92 -0.06
CA PHE A 143 7.21 -34.25 1.20
C PHE A 143 6.28 -33.05 1.43
N GLU A 144 5.90 -32.33 0.37
CA GLU A 144 4.90 -31.26 0.46
C GLU A 144 3.54 -31.81 0.87
N GLU A 145 3.08 -32.87 0.20
CA GLU A 145 1.81 -33.52 0.49
C GLU A 145 1.76 -34.03 1.94
N ALA A 146 2.83 -34.68 2.40
CA ALA A 146 2.95 -35.12 3.79
C ALA A 146 2.86 -33.95 4.79
N LEU A 147 3.45 -32.79 4.47
CA LEU A 147 3.33 -31.59 5.29
C LEU A 147 1.90 -31.07 5.35
N PHE A 148 1.22 -30.93 4.20
CA PHE A 148 -0.15 -30.41 4.18
C PHE A 148 -1.13 -31.36 4.89
N LEU A 149 -1.00 -32.68 4.68
CA LEU A 149 -1.84 -33.66 5.36
C LEU A 149 -1.66 -33.60 6.89
N ALA A 150 -0.41 -33.62 7.36
CA ALA A 150 -0.12 -33.57 8.78
C ALA A 150 -0.52 -32.22 9.42
N ALA A 151 -0.44 -31.12 8.66
CA ALA A 151 -0.91 -29.81 9.10
C ALA A 151 -2.44 -29.75 9.21
N ALA A 152 -3.17 -30.31 8.25
CA ALA A 152 -4.64 -30.40 8.30
C ALA A 152 -5.10 -31.11 9.57
N GLU A 153 -4.50 -32.25 9.88
CA GLU A 153 -4.81 -33.01 11.09
C GLU A 153 -4.46 -32.26 12.37
N GLY A 154 -3.25 -31.67 12.43
CA GLY A 154 -2.78 -30.94 13.61
C GLY A 154 -3.63 -29.72 13.91
N PHE A 155 -3.94 -28.92 12.90
CA PHE A 155 -4.78 -27.74 13.04
C PHE A 155 -6.23 -28.11 13.34
N GLY A 156 -6.75 -29.17 12.73
CA GLY A 156 -8.08 -29.71 13.04
C GLY A 156 -8.22 -30.10 14.52
N ARG A 157 -7.22 -30.78 15.09
CA ARG A 157 -7.19 -31.12 16.53
C ARG A 157 -7.18 -29.88 17.42
N LEU A 158 -6.38 -28.89 17.08
CA LEU A 158 -6.30 -27.62 17.82
C LEU A 158 -7.64 -26.88 17.82
N LEU A 159 -8.28 -26.78 16.65
CA LEU A 159 -9.59 -26.13 16.52
C LEU A 159 -10.68 -26.88 17.28
N ALA A 160 -10.73 -28.21 17.17
CA ALA A 160 -11.70 -29.02 17.91
C ALA A 160 -11.53 -28.85 19.44
N HIS A 161 -10.29 -28.80 19.93
CA HIS A 161 -10.03 -28.57 21.35
C HIS A 161 -10.44 -27.15 21.79
N ALA A 162 -10.16 -26.13 20.97
CA ALA A 162 -10.58 -24.75 21.21
C ALA A 162 -12.11 -24.53 21.10
N GLU A 163 -12.85 -25.47 20.51
CA GLU A 163 -14.32 -25.47 20.55
C GLU A 163 -14.83 -26.12 21.84
N ALA A 164 -14.14 -27.12 22.38
CA ALA A 164 -14.51 -27.82 23.60
C ALA A 164 -14.07 -27.11 24.89
N ASP A 165 -12.95 -26.39 24.86
CA ASP A 165 -12.34 -25.76 26.04
C ASP A 165 -12.13 -24.24 25.80
N THR A 166 -12.86 -23.44 26.57
CA THR A 166 -12.81 -21.97 26.49
C THR A 166 -11.49 -21.39 27.01
N ALA A 167 -10.88 -22.03 28.02
CA ALA A 167 -9.58 -21.59 28.54
C ALA A 167 -8.48 -21.87 27.53
N PHE A 168 -8.49 -23.06 26.92
CA PHE A 168 -7.59 -23.38 25.82
C PHE A 168 -7.79 -22.46 24.62
N ARG A 169 -9.04 -22.15 24.27
CA ARG A 169 -9.36 -21.19 23.20
C ARG A 169 -8.73 -19.82 23.47
N ALA A 170 -8.83 -19.32 24.70
CA ALA A 170 -8.25 -18.03 25.08
C ALA A 170 -6.71 -18.05 24.98
N ASP A 171 -6.05 -19.12 25.44
CA ASP A 171 -4.61 -19.32 25.28
C ASP A 171 -4.20 -19.36 23.79
N LEU A 172 -4.92 -20.11 22.97
CA LEU A 172 -4.64 -20.22 21.55
C LEU A 172 -4.80 -18.87 20.81
N ILE A 173 -5.81 -18.08 21.19
CA ILE A 173 -6.02 -16.72 20.69
C ILE A 173 -4.81 -15.83 21.02
N ASP A 174 -4.31 -15.87 22.26
CA ASP A 174 -3.15 -15.08 22.67
C ASP A 174 -1.89 -15.48 21.89
N ARG A 175 -1.62 -16.79 21.77
CA ARG A 175 -0.49 -17.33 21.01
C ARG A 175 -0.51 -16.97 19.53
N LEU A 176 -1.69 -16.74 18.95
CA LEU A 176 -1.90 -16.31 17.56
C LEU A 176 -1.87 -14.79 17.38
N GLY A 177 -1.68 -14.02 18.45
CA GLY A 177 -1.61 -12.55 18.41
C GLY A 177 -2.98 -11.87 18.45
N GLY A 178 -4.00 -12.55 18.99
CA GLY A 178 -5.34 -12.01 19.21
C GLY A 178 -6.44 -12.67 18.37
N PRO A 179 -7.71 -12.26 18.56
CA PRO A 179 -8.88 -12.89 17.93
C PRO A 179 -8.79 -12.93 16.41
N ASP A 180 -8.26 -11.86 15.84
CA ASP A 180 -8.02 -11.68 14.41
C ASP A 180 -7.00 -12.66 13.82
N GLY A 181 -5.99 -13.05 14.60
CA GLY A 181 -5.03 -14.08 14.23
C GLY A 181 -5.62 -15.48 14.36
N PHE A 182 -6.52 -15.69 15.33
CA PHE A 182 -7.30 -16.91 15.45
C PHE A 182 -8.28 -17.12 14.29
N ASP A 183 -8.91 -16.06 13.78
CA ASP A 183 -9.77 -16.16 12.59
C ASP A 183 -8.95 -16.48 11.32
N ASP A 184 -7.74 -15.92 11.18
CA ASP A 184 -6.82 -16.29 10.10
C ASP A 184 -6.36 -17.74 10.20
N PHE A 185 -6.14 -18.24 11.42
CA PHE A 185 -5.83 -19.65 11.67
C PHE A 185 -6.96 -20.57 11.23
N ARG A 186 -8.21 -20.25 11.62
CA ARG A 186 -9.40 -21.00 11.19
C ARG A 186 -9.51 -21.03 9.67
N GLU A 187 -9.28 -19.89 9.02
CA GLU A 187 -9.38 -19.76 7.58
C GLU A 187 -8.31 -20.59 6.85
N ILE A 188 -7.04 -20.50 7.27
CA ILE A 188 -5.97 -21.35 6.71
C ILE A 188 -6.28 -22.83 6.95
N SER A 189 -6.68 -23.22 8.17
CA SER A 189 -7.01 -24.61 8.48
C SER A 189 -8.11 -25.17 7.56
N ARG A 190 -9.11 -24.35 7.21
CA ARG A 190 -10.18 -24.73 6.27
C ARG A 190 -9.66 -24.92 4.85
N LEU A 191 -8.69 -24.11 4.44
CA LEU A 191 -8.16 -24.10 3.08
C LEU A 191 -7.09 -25.16 2.82
N ILE A 192 -6.49 -25.76 3.86
CA ILE A 192 -5.44 -26.79 3.67
C ILE A 192 -5.95 -27.96 2.81
N GLY A 193 -7.17 -28.43 3.03
CA GLY A 193 -7.74 -29.52 2.22
C GLY A 193 -7.89 -29.15 0.73
N ALA A 194 -8.12 -27.88 0.44
CA ALA A 194 -8.33 -27.37 -0.91
C ALA A 194 -7.05 -26.89 -1.62
N VAL A 195 -5.86 -27.14 -1.05
CA VAL A 195 -4.58 -26.66 -1.60
C VAL A 195 -4.37 -27.06 -3.05
N HIS A 196 -4.81 -28.24 -3.48
CA HIS A 196 -4.68 -28.67 -4.86
C HIS A 196 -5.55 -27.83 -5.81
N HIS A 197 -6.78 -27.46 -5.42
CA HIS A 197 -7.62 -26.52 -6.18
C HIS A 197 -7.00 -25.13 -6.25
N LEU A 198 -6.45 -24.64 -5.13
CA LEU A 198 -5.75 -23.35 -5.09
C LEU A 198 -4.53 -23.35 -6.04
N ARG A 199 -3.77 -24.45 -6.08
CA ARG A 199 -2.63 -24.62 -6.98
C ARG A 199 -3.04 -24.73 -8.44
N SER A 200 -4.13 -25.45 -8.74
CA SER A 200 -4.69 -25.52 -10.10
C SER A 200 -5.09 -24.14 -10.62
N LEU A 201 -5.71 -23.30 -9.76
CA LEU A 201 -6.01 -21.91 -10.10
C LEU A 201 -4.74 -21.09 -10.33
N GLN A 202 -3.73 -21.22 -9.47
CA GLN A 202 -2.45 -20.52 -9.64
C GLN A 202 -1.72 -20.90 -10.92
N ALA A 203 -1.84 -22.17 -11.34
CA ALA A 203 -1.27 -22.68 -12.59
C ALA A 203 -2.04 -22.19 -13.81
N ALA A 204 -3.37 -22.16 -13.76
CA ALA A 204 -4.21 -21.65 -14.84
C ALA A 204 -4.07 -20.12 -15.02
N PHE A 205 -3.94 -19.38 -13.91
CA PHE A 205 -3.92 -17.92 -13.91
C PHE A 205 -2.63 -17.37 -13.34
N ALA A 206 -1.64 -17.07 -14.19
CA ALA A 206 -0.40 -16.44 -13.76
C ALA A 206 -0.62 -15.00 -13.27
N ARG A 207 0.09 -14.60 -12.21
CA ARG A 207 0.03 -13.24 -11.67
C ARG A 207 0.98 -12.30 -12.43
N PRO A 208 0.59 -11.05 -12.76
CA PRO A 208 -0.75 -10.49 -12.60
C PRO A 208 -1.70 -10.86 -13.74
N VAL A 209 -2.96 -11.15 -13.40
CA VAL A 209 -4.03 -11.35 -14.38
C VAL A 209 -4.48 -9.98 -14.90
N ARG A 210 -4.16 -9.68 -16.15
CA ARG A 210 -4.44 -8.38 -16.80
C ARG A 210 -5.81 -8.31 -17.46
N SER A 211 -6.36 -9.43 -17.86
CA SER A 211 -7.67 -9.51 -18.51
C SER A 211 -8.24 -10.90 -18.34
N LEU A 212 -9.56 -11.01 -18.35
CA LEU A 212 -10.26 -12.28 -18.48
C LEU A 212 -10.80 -12.38 -19.91
N THR A 213 -10.40 -13.40 -20.64
CA THR A 213 -11.04 -13.82 -21.89
C THR A 213 -12.31 -14.61 -21.60
N GLU A 214 -13.08 -14.96 -22.62
CA GLU A 214 -14.21 -15.87 -22.43
C GLU A 214 -13.75 -17.27 -22.01
N GLU A 215 -12.65 -17.76 -22.59
CA GLU A 215 -12.03 -19.03 -22.21
C GLU A 215 -11.62 -19.05 -20.73
N ASP A 216 -11.03 -17.95 -20.23
CA ASP A 216 -10.68 -17.79 -18.81
C ASP A 216 -11.90 -17.89 -17.89
N LEU A 217 -13.05 -17.37 -18.31
CA LEU A 217 -14.29 -17.45 -17.53
C LEU A 217 -14.81 -18.89 -17.44
N TYR A 218 -14.78 -19.63 -18.54
CA TYR A 218 -15.14 -21.05 -18.56
C TYR A 218 -14.15 -21.91 -17.78
N GLU A 219 -12.85 -21.62 -17.87
CA GLU A 219 -11.79 -22.26 -17.09
C GLU A 219 -12.05 -22.06 -15.58
N MET A 220 -12.30 -20.82 -15.17
CA MET A 220 -12.60 -20.49 -13.78
C MET A 220 -13.87 -21.19 -13.30
N ARG A 221 -14.92 -21.23 -14.12
CA ARG A 221 -16.16 -21.98 -13.84
C ARG A 221 -15.87 -23.46 -13.61
N ARG A 222 -15.05 -24.09 -14.46
CA ARG A 222 -14.66 -25.50 -14.33
C ARG A 222 -13.94 -25.75 -13.01
N LEU A 223 -12.96 -24.91 -12.67
CA LEU A 223 -12.22 -24.99 -11.41
C LEU A 223 -13.13 -24.80 -10.19
N TYR A 224 -14.06 -23.84 -10.26
CA TYR A 224 -15.04 -23.61 -9.21
C TYR A 224 -15.95 -24.83 -8.97
N VAL A 225 -16.50 -25.42 -10.04
CA VAL A 225 -17.37 -26.61 -9.93
C VAL A 225 -16.59 -27.80 -9.37
N ALA A 226 -15.35 -28.01 -9.82
CA ALA A 226 -14.48 -29.07 -9.30
C ALA A 226 -14.19 -28.89 -7.81
N ALA A 227 -13.82 -27.67 -7.39
CA ALA A 227 -13.58 -27.36 -5.98
C ALA A 227 -14.84 -27.56 -5.14
N ARG A 228 -16.01 -27.18 -5.66
CA ARG A 228 -17.27 -27.34 -4.95
C ARG A 228 -17.68 -28.81 -4.75
N ALA A 229 -17.46 -29.65 -5.78
CA ALA A 229 -17.80 -31.06 -5.72
C ALA A 229 -16.94 -31.83 -4.70
N ASP A 230 -15.71 -31.38 -4.49
CA ASP A 230 -14.76 -31.99 -3.56
C ASP A 230 -14.83 -31.36 -2.15
N ILE A 231 -14.66 -30.04 -2.05
CA ILE A 231 -14.70 -29.27 -0.80
C ILE A 231 -15.57 -28.03 -1.00
N GLY A 232 -16.89 -28.20 -0.81
CA GLY A 232 -17.91 -27.16 -1.05
C GLY A 232 -17.57 -25.79 -0.48
N ASP A 233 -17.06 -25.75 0.76
CA ASP A 233 -16.73 -24.53 1.47
C ASP A 233 -15.54 -23.75 0.89
N ALA A 234 -14.68 -24.41 0.11
CA ALA A 234 -13.50 -23.81 -0.51
C ALA A 234 -13.83 -23.08 -1.82
N ALA A 235 -14.94 -23.40 -2.49
CA ALA A 235 -15.27 -22.85 -3.79
C ALA A 235 -15.35 -21.30 -3.82
N PRO A 236 -15.97 -20.62 -2.82
CA PRO A 236 -15.96 -19.15 -2.76
C PRO A 236 -14.54 -18.55 -2.63
N TYR A 237 -13.60 -19.30 -2.03
CA TYR A 237 -12.23 -18.83 -1.88
C TYR A 237 -11.47 -18.80 -3.19
N LEU A 238 -11.79 -19.69 -4.14
CA LEU A 238 -11.19 -19.62 -5.48
C LEU A 238 -11.58 -18.33 -6.19
N LEU A 239 -12.81 -17.84 -6.00
CA LEU A 239 -13.25 -16.55 -6.55
C LEU A 239 -12.42 -15.40 -5.98
N LEU A 240 -12.20 -15.40 -4.67
CA LEU A 240 -11.35 -14.42 -3.99
C LEU A 240 -9.88 -14.55 -4.37
N GLN A 241 -9.40 -15.77 -4.60
CA GLN A 241 -8.05 -16.05 -5.02
C GLN A 241 -7.78 -15.46 -6.41
N LEU A 242 -8.68 -15.69 -7.37
CA LEU A 242 -8.55 -15.10 -8.70
C LEU A 242 -8.52 -13.58 -8.62
N MET A 243 -9.43 -12.98 -7.84
CA MET A 243 -9.47 -11.53 -7.63
C MET A 243 -8.15 -11.00 -7.05
N GLY A 244 -7.54 -11.69 -6.07
CA GLY A 244 -6.23 -11.32 -5.50
C GLY A 244 -5.06 -11.40 -6.49
N ARG A 245 -5.23 -12.11 -7.61
CA ARG A 245 -4.23 -12.24 -8.67
C ARG A 245 -4.38 -11.20 -9.78
N MET A 246 -5.48 -10.46 -9.80
CA MET A 246 -5.73 -9.43 -10.82
C MET A 246 -4.91 -8.17 -10.58
N GLU A 247 -4.50 -7.52 -11.67
CA GLU A 247 -3.91 -6.17 -11.60
C GLU A 247 -4.94 -5.12 -11.17
N GLY A 248 -6.20 -5.28 -11.60
CA GLY A 248 -7.33 -4.49 -11.14
C GLY A 248 -8.41 -5.43 -10.58
N PRO A 249 -8.66 -5.46 -9.25
CA PRO A 249 -9.58 -6.42 -8.65
C PRO A 249 -11.01 -6.29 -9.17
N TRP A 250 -11.45 -5.09 -9.57
CA TRP A 250 -12.78 -4.85 -10.17
C TRP A 250 -13.07 -5.69 -11.42
N ARG A 251 -12.04 -6.20 -12.11
CA ARG A 251 -12.22 -7.10 -13.27
C ARG A 251 -12.90 -8.41 -12.88
N ALA A 252 -12.86 -8.81 -11.59
CA ALA A 252 -13.59 -9.96 -11.07
C ALA A 252 -15.11 -9.79 -11.20
N LEU A 253 -15.61 -8.57 -11.39
CA LEU A 253 -17.02 -8.33 -11.65
C LEU A 253 -17.52 -9.01 -12.94
N ARG A 254 -16.64 -9.21 -13.94
CA ARG A 254 -16.97 -10.00 -15.13
C ARG A 254 -17.24 -11.46 -14.81
N LEU A 255 -16.48 -12.03 -13.88
CA LEU A 255 -16.71 -13.39 -13.39
C LEU A 255 -18.03 -13.48 -12.62
N TYR A 256 -18.32 -12.48 -11.77
CA TYR A 256 -19.60 -12.38 -11.10
C TYR A 256 -20.77 -12.45 -12.11
N TYR A 257 -20.78 -11.58 -13.12
CA TYR A 257 -21.85 -11.61 -14.14
C TYR A 257 -21.88 -12.90 -14.92
N HIS A 258 -20.73 -13.50 -15.25
CA HIS A 258 -20.68 -14.77 -15.96
C HIS A 258 -21.33 -15.90 -15.15
N LEU A 259 -21.05 -15.98 -13.85
CA LEU A 259 -21.61 -17.00 -12.96
C LEU A 259 -23.10 -16.76 -12.66
N THR A 260 -23.52 -15.50 -12.46
CA THR A 260 -24.92 -15.19 -12.19
C THR A 260 -25.82 -15.36 -13.40
N SER A 261 -25.30 -15.11 -14.61
CA SER A 261 -26.07 -15.20 -15.85
C SER A 261 -26.15 -16.62 -16.40
N ALA A 262 -25.34 -17.55 -15.89
CA ALA A 262 -25.34 -18.92 -16.34
C ALA A 262 -26.63 -19.64 -15.92
N GLU A 263 -27.35 -20.22 -16.89
CA GLU A 263 -28.61 -20.98 -16.68
C GLU A 263 -28.38 -22.44 -16.26
N ASP A 264 -27.14 -22.83 -16.01
CA ASP A 264 -26.78 -24.19 -15.61
C ASP A 264 -27.18 -24.49 -14.16
N GLY A 265 -28.00 -25.50 -13.95
CA GLY A 265 -28.43 -25.96 -12.62
C GLY A 265 -27.27 -26.38 -11.71
N ALA A 266 -26.14 -26.83 -12.28
CA ALA A 266 -24.93 -27.14 -11.50
C ALA A 266 -24.28 -25.90 -10.87
N LEU A 267 -24.63 -24.69 -11.36
CA LEU A 267 -24.18 -23.41 -10.83
C LEU A 267 -25.18 -22.73 -9.89
N GLY A 268 -26.26 -23.42 -9.48
CA GLY A 268 -27.26 -22.86 -8.57
C GLY A 268 -26.64 -22.14 -7.36
N PRO A 269 -25.75 -22.79 -6.58
CA PRO A 269 -25.06 -22.14 -5.46
C PRO A 269 -24.02 -21.10 -5.87
N ALA A 270 -23.44 -21.20 -7.07
CA ALA A 270 -22.44 -20.26 -7.56
C ALA A 270 -23.00 -18.84 -7.67
N ARG A 271 -24.30 -18.70 -7.97
CA ARG A 271 -24.97 -17.41 -8.03
C ARG A 271 -24.90 -16.68 -6.69
N GLU A 272 -25.32 -17.33 -5.62
CA GLU A 272 -25.29 -16.78 -4.25
C GLU A 272 -23.86 -16.56 -3.76
N GLU A 273 -22.99 -17.55 -3.96
CA GLU A 273 -21.61 -17.50 -3.47
C GLU A 273 -20.76 -16.46 -4.21
N SER A 274 -21.06 -16.17 -5.47
CA SER A 274 -20.37 -15.13 -6.25
C SER A 274 -20.61 -13.71 -5.73
N ALA A 275 -21.66 -13.49 -4.92
CA ALA A 275 -21.91 -12.20 -4.27
C ALA A 275 -20.72 -11.76 -3.39
N ILE A 276 -19.89 -12.70 -2.93
CA ILE A 276 -18.66 -12.40 -2.20
C ILE A 276 -17.69 -11.50 -2.99
N ILE A 277 -17.71 -11.58 -4.32
CA ILE A 277 -16.92 -10.72 -5.21
C ILE A 277 -17.42 -9.29 -5.07
N LEU A 278 -18.74 -9.08 -5.23
CA LEU A 278 -19.36 -7.76 -5.09
C LEU A 278 -19.10 -7.17 -3.70
N ASP A 279 -19.35 -7.95 -2.65
CA ASP A 279 -19.17 -7.52 -1.27
C ASP A 279 -17.73 -7.08 -1.04
N THR A 280 -16.76 -7.87 -1.48
CA THR A 280 -15.34 -7.55 -1.29
C THR A 280 -14.92 -6.30 -2.07
N LEU A 281 -15.37 -6.16 -3.32
CA LEU A 281 -15.05 -4.99 -4.14
C LEU A 281 -15.60 -3.69 -3.53
N PHE A 282 -16.82 -3.73 -3.00
CA PHE A 282 -17.39 -2.56 -2.34
C PHE A 282 -16.80 -2.30 -0.97
N ASP A 283 -16.49 -3.34 -0.21
CA ASP A 283 -15.77 -3.22 1.05
C ASP A 283 -14.40 -2.54 0.86
N ASP A 284 -13.73 -2.79 -0.27
CA ASP A 284 -12.47 -2.15 -0.65
C ASP A 284 -12.68 -0.71 -1.15
N LEU A 285 -13.68 -0.46 -2.02
CA LEU A 285 -14.01 0.88 -2.52
C LEU A 285 -14.43 1.83 -1.39
N GLU A 286 -15.35 1.38 -0.52
CA GLU A 286 -15.80 2.14 0.65
C GLU A 286 -14.70 2.26 1.70
N GLY A 287 -13.82 1.26 1.80
CA GLY A 287 -12.60 1.34 2.61
C GLY A 287 -11.68 2.47 2.13
N ALA A 288 -11.46 2.57 0.81
CA ALA A 288 -10.67 3.63 0.21
C ALA A 288 -11.34 5.01 0.36
N ALA A 289 -12.67 5.11 0.23
CA ALA A 289 -13.40 6.35 0.48
C ALA A 289 -13.25 6.82 1.95
N ARG A 290 -13.46 5.94 2.93
CA ARG A 290 -13.28 6.24 4.36
C ARG A 290 -11.84 6.61 4.71
N LEU A 291 -10.87 5.99 4.05
CA LEU A 291 -9.46 6.34 4.19
C LEU A 291 -9.22 7.81 3.80
N LEU A 292 -9.79 8.26 2.69
CA LEU A 292 -9.71 9.67 2.27
C LEU A 292 -10.31 10.62 3.30
N GLU A 293 -11.48 10.29 3.86
CA GLU A 293 -12.11 11.12 4.90
C GLU A 293 -11.23 11.25 6.14
N ARG A 294 -10.69 10.12 6.62
CA ARG A 294 -9.80 10.10 7.78
C ARG A 294 -8.53 10.90 7.53
N ASP A 295 -7.95 10.78 6.34
CA ASP A 295 -6.73 11.50 5.99
C ASP A 295 -6.97 13.02 5.93
N CYS A 296 -8.22 13.48 5.76
CA CYS A 296 -8.59 14.89 5.88
C CYS A 296 -8.68 15.39 7.34
N GLU A 297 -8.67 14.53 8.36
CA GLU A 297 -8.73 14.95 9.77
C GLU A 297 -7.36 15.41 10.32
N GLY A 298 -6.28 14.97 9.68
CA GLY A 298 -4.90 15.25 10.10
C GLY A 298 -4.24 16.44 9.40
N ASP A 299 -2.93 16.54 9.58
CA ASP A 299 -2.10 17.48 8.83
C ASP A 299 -2.08 17.11 7.34
N PHE A 300 -2.15 18.13 6.49
CA PHE A 300 -2.15 17.93 5.04
C PHE A 300 -0.82 17.37 4.53
N ASP A 301 -0.88 16.20 3.92
CA ASP A 301 0.20 15.59 3.15
C ASP A 301 -0.26 15.40 1.69
N ALA A 302 0.30 16.21 0.79
CA ALA A 302 -0.07 16.20 -0.63
C ALA A 302 0.22 14.86 -1.31
N ALA A 303 1.29 14.16 -0.92
CA ALA A 303 1.69 12.90 -1.53
C ALA A 303 0.75 11.77 -1.14
N ILE A 304 0.35 11.71 0.13
CA ILE A 304 -0.65 10.77 0.63
C ILE A 304 -2.01 11.04 -0.03
N ALA A 305 -2.46 12.31 -0.02
CA ALA A 305 -3.73 12.69 -0.63
C ALA A 305 -3.79 12.34 -2.13
N GLU A 306 -2.74 12.66 -2.91
CA GLU A 306 -2.68 12.35 -4.34
C GLU A 306 -2.66 10.84 -4.60
N THR A 307 -1.91 10.07 -3.80
CA THR A 307 -1.79 8.61 -3.94
C THR A 307 -3.13 7.93 -3.65
N HIS A 308 -3.77 8.28 -2.54
CA HIS A 308 -5.03 7.67 -2.15
C HIS A 308 -6.19 8.09 -3.08
N LEU A 309 -6.26 9.36 -3.49
CA LEU A 309 -7.26 9.80 -4.48
C LEU A 309 -7.08 9.09 -5.82
N SER A 310 -5.84 8.98 -6.30
CA SER A 310 -5.56 8.30 -7.58
C SER A 310 -5.92 6.82 -7.52
N HIS A 311 -5.63 6.14 -6.41
CA HIS A 311 -6.04 4.76 -6.18
C HIS A 311 -7.57 4.60 -6.18
N PHE A 312 -8.27 5.44 -5.41
CA PHE A 312 -9.74 5.44 -5.36
C PHE A 312 -10.35 5.68 -6.74
N ILE A 313 -9.87 6.69 -7.47
CA ILE A 313 -10.37 7.05 -8.81
C ILE A 313 -10.22 5.87 -9.77
N ALA A 314 -9.04 5.25 -9.83
CA ALA A 314 -8.79 4.12 -10.72
C ALA A 314 -9.73 2.94 -10.39
N PHE A 315 -9.95 2.68 -9.10
CA PHE A 315 -10.87 1.64 -8.64
C PHE A 315 -12.33 1.94 -9.03
N ALA A 316 -12.79 3.16 -8.78
CA ALA A 316 -14.15 3.60 -9.10
C ALA A 316 -14.42 3.64 -10.61
N GLU A 317 -13.46 4.11 -11.42
CA GLU A 317 -13.51 4.07 -12.89
C GLU A 317 -13.64 2.62 -13.37
N GLY A 318 -12.73 1.75 -12.93
CA GLY A 318 -12.73 0.35 -13.32
C GLY A 318 -14.03 -0.40 -12.96
N LEU A 319 -14.51 -0.22 -11.73
CA LEU A 319 -15.76 -0.85 -11.28
C LEU A 319 -16.98 -0.32 -12.05
N SER A 320 -17.04 1.00 -12.27
CA SER A 320 -18.13 1.65 -13.01
C SER A 320 -18.18 1.22 -14.48
N GLU A 321 -17.03 1.01 -15.12
CA GLU A 321 -16.93 0.53 -16.49
C GLU A 321 -17.42 -0.92 -16.63
N GLU A 322 -16.94 -1.83 -15.77
CA GLU A 322 -17.37 -3.23 -15.82
C GLU A 322 -18.87 -3.37 -15.54
N ALA A 323 -19.40 -2.61 -14.57
CA ALA A 323 -20.83 -2.56 -14.31
C ALA A 323 -21.62 -1.98 -15.49
N GLY A 324 -21.08 -0.95 -16.15
CA GLY A 324 -21.71 -0.33 -17.31
C GLY A 324 -21.82 -1.26 -18.51
N ARG A 325 -20.80 -2.10 -18.76
CA ARG A 325 -20.85 -3.12 -19.82
C ARG A 325 -21.96 -4.15 -19.59
N ALA A 326 -22.25 -4.47 -18.33
CA ALA A 326 -23.33 -5.39 -17.95
C ALA A 326 -24.70 -4.71 -17.76
N GLY A 327 -24.78 -3.37 -17.83
CA GLY A 327 -26.01 -2.62 -17.58
C GLY A 327 -26.46 -2.59 -16.11
N ASP A 328 -25.58 -2.90 -15.16
CA ASP A 328 -25.91 -2.94 -13.73
C ASP A 328 -25.93 -1.54 -13.12
N ARG A 329 -27.13 -0.95 -13.05
CA ARG A 329 -27.35 0.37 -12.45
C ARG A 329 -27.19 0.40 -10.94
N VAL A 330 -27.38 -0.73 -10.24
CA VAL A 330 -27.27 -0.78 -8.77
C VAL A 330 -25.81 -0.62 -8.39
N VAL A 331 -24.92 -1.37 -9.04
CA VAL A 331 -23.47 -1.24 -8.84
C VAL A 331 -22.98 0.15 -9.22
N GLN A 332 -23.44 0.70 -10.35
CA GLN A 332 -23.10 2.07 -10.76
C GLN A 332 -23.53 3.12 -9.73
N ASN A 333 -24.75 3.04 -9.21
CA ASN A 333 -25.24 3.97 -8.19
C ASN A 333 -24.42 3.91 -6.90
N ARG A 334 -24.00 2.71 -6.47
CA ARG A 334 -23.15 2.55 -5.29
C ARG A 334 -21.74 3.11 -5.51
N VAL A 335 -21.19 3.02 -6.72
CA VAL A 335 -19.94 3.70 -7.08
C VAL A 335 -20.10 5.22 -7.04
N GLU A 336 -21.21 5.75 -7.55
CA GLU A 336 -21.48 7.20 -7.49
C GLU A 336 -21.58 7.72 -6.05
N ALA A 337 -22.21 6.96 -5.13
CA ALA A 337 -22.25 7.31 -3.72
C ALA A 337 -20.84 7.39 -3.10
N ALA A 338 -19.94 6.45 -3.44
CA ALA A 338 -18.56 6.51 -2.98
C ALA A 338 -17.78 7.70 -3.59
N ARG A 339 -18.08 8.07 -4.84
CA ARG A 339 -17.49 9.25 -5.50
C ARG A 339 -17.86 10.54 -4.78
N ASP A 340 -19.07 10.65 -4.24
CA ASP A 340 -19.50 11.83 -3.47
C ASP A 340 -18.65 12.00 -2.20
N VAL A 341 -18.36 10.90 -1.50
CA VAL A 341 -17.47 10.90 -0.33
C VAL A 341 -16.05 11.34 -0.72
N ALA A 342 -15.50 10.78 -1.79
CA ALA A 342 -14.17 11.14 -2.26
C ALA A 342 -14.09 12.60 -2.77
N ALA A 343 -15.17 13.14 -3.35
CA ALA A 343 -15.25 14.53 -3.75
C ALA A 343 -15.24 15.47 -2.54
N GLY A 344 -16.00 15.16 -1.49
CA GLY A 344 -15.95 15.91 -0.23
C GLY A 344 -14.58 15.84 0.46
N ALA A 345 -13.84 14.73 0.31
CA ALA A 345 -12.44 14.66 0.75
C ALA A 345 -11.51 15.54 -0.11
N LEU A 346 -11.66 15.53 -1.44
CA LEU A 346 -10.91 16.42 -2.33
C LEU A 346 -11.11 17.89 -1.97
N GLU A 347 -12.35 18.32 -1.74
CA GLU A 347 -12.66 19.69 -1.32
C GLU A 347 -11.89 20.06 -0.04
N ARG A 348 -11.98 19.21 1.01
CA ARG A 348 -11.23 19.40 2.26
C ARG A 348 -9.71 19.45 2.06
N PHE A 349 -9.14 18.54 1.27
CA PHE A 349 -7.70 18.57 0.95
C PHE A 349 -7.31 19.87 0.25
N THR A 350 -8.13 20.37 -0.67
CA THR A 350 -7.84 21.65 -1.33
C THR A 350 -7.87 22.80 -0.34
N GLU A 351 -8.84 22.86 0.58
CA GLU A 351 -8.89 23.88 1.64
C GLU A 351 -7.66 23.85 2.54
N GLN A 352 -7.23 22.66 2.98
CA GLN A 352 -6.01 22.50 3.77
C GLN A 352 -4.75 22.90 2.99
N ALA A 353 -4.69 22.59 1.69
CA ALA A 353 -3.63 23.04 0.81
C ALA A 353 -3.60 24.57 0.70
N LEU A 354 -4.76 25.23 0.62
CA LEU A 354 -4.84 26.69 0.63
C LEU A 354 -4.37 27.28 1.97
N ALA A 355 -4.73 26.65 3.09
CA ALA A 355 -4.23 27.06 4.40
C ALA A 355 -2.68 26.94 4.48
N SER A 356 -2.10 25.87 3.92
CA SER A 356 -0.65 25.70 3.82
C SER A 356 0.02 26.78 2.97
N LEU A 357 -0.60 27.16 1.85
CA LEU A 357 -0.16 28.28 1.02
C LEU A 357 -0.19 29.61 1.81
N ARG A 358 -1.29 29.90 2.52
CA ARG A 358 -1.44 31.10 3.36
C ARG A 358 -0.39 31.21 4.46
N ARG A 359 -0.01 30.08 5.09
CA ARG A 359 1.08 30.05 6.09
C ARG A 359 2.44 30.46 5.50
N ALA A 360 2.64 30.28 4.19
CA ALA A 360 3.83 30.71 3.47
C ALA A 360 3.70 32.14 2.88
N MET A 361 2.61 32.85 3.16
CA MET A 361 2.37 34.24 2.76
C MET A 361 2.05 35.08 4.01
N PRO A 362 3.03 35.24 4.94
CA PRO A 362 2.79 35.90 6.21
C PRO A 362 2.40 37.37 6.02
N VAL A 363 1.43 37.83 6.79
CA VAL A 363 0.93 39.21 6.73
C VAL A 363 0.99 39.89 8.10
N ARG A 364 1.23 41.20 8.10
CA ARG A 364 1.18 42.10 9.26
C ARG A 364 0.19 43.24 9.02
N HIS A 365 -0.36 43.79 10.10
CA HIS A 365 -1.11 45.05 10.02
C HIS A 365 -0.14 46.22 9.78
N ALA A 366 -0.46 47.10 8.83
CA ALA A 366 0.29 48.33 8.65
C ALA A 366 0.13 49.25 9.87
N GLY A 367 1.23 49.71 10.45
CA GLY A 367 1.21 50.72 11.53
C GLY A 367 1.12 52.13 10.97
N GLY A 368 0.06 52.89 11.32
CA GLY A 368 -0.10 54.31 10.96
C GLY A 368 -1.54 54.81 11.01
N SER A 369 -1.74 56.05 11.48
CA SER A 369 -3.05 56.63 11.87
C SER A 369 -4.02 56.99 10.72
N SER A 370 -3.69 56.82 9.44
CA SER A 370 -4.52 57.43 8.38
C SER A 370 -4.63 56.68 7.05
N ARG A 371 -4.26 55.40 6.98
CA ARG A 371 -4.65 54.54 5.86
C ARG A 371 -5.07 53.18 6.39
N LEU A 372 -6.39 52.97 6.41
CA LEU A 372 -7.14 51.70 6.45
C LEU A 372 -6.30 50.46 6.74
N MET A 373 -6.64 49.76 7.83
CA MET A 373 -6.27 48.41 8.32
C MET A 373 -5.94 47.33 7.24
N ALA A 374 -5.05 47.61 6.30
CA ALA A 374 -4.71 46.72 5.20
C ALA A 374 -3.58 45.79 5.64
N LEU A 375 -3.75 44.51 5.38
CA LEU A 375 -2.73 43.49 5.57
C LEU A 375 -1.60 43.71 4.55
N ARG A 376 -0.36 43.71 5.03
CA ARG A 376 0.86 43.84 4.21
C ARG A 376 1.76 42.63 4.41
N PRO A 377 2.59 42.24 3.44
CA PRO A 377 3.57 41.17 3.63
C PRO A 377 4.44 41.42 4.87
N ASP A 378 4.62 40.38 5.68
CA ASP A 378 5.53 40.41 6.83
C ASP A 378 6.88 39.83 6.42
N CYS A 379 7.82 40.74 6.14
CA CYS A 379 9.19 40.41 5.76
C CYS A 379 10.14 40.30 6.98
N SER A 380 9.65 40.49 8.20
CA SER A 380 10.51 40.63 9.40
C SER A 380 11.22 39.34 9.81
N ARG A 381 10.71 38.17 9.39
CA ARG A 381 11.25 36.86 9.73
C ARG A 381 11.47 36.01 8.49
N PRO A 382 12.61 35.32 8.38
CA PRO A 382 12.82 34.38 7.28
C PRO A 382 11.84 33.22 7.38
N MET A 383 11.26 32.81 6.24
CA MET A 383 10.39 31.65 6.21
C MET A 383 11.16 30.36 6.51
N PRO A 384 10.65 29.51 7.42
CA PRO A 384 11.24 28.20 7.64
C PRO A 384 11.21 27.35 6.36
N PRO A 385 12.28 26.63 6.01
CA PRO A 385 12.32 25.79 4.80
C PRO A 385 11.17 24.78 4.70
N ARG A 386 10.73 24.23 5.84
CA ARG A 386 9.58 23.31 5.91
C ARG A 386 8.26 23.94 5.44
N VAL A 387 8.06 25.24 5.68
CA VAL A 387 6.83 25.96 5.28
C VAL A 387 6.84 26.19 3.77
N VAL A 388 7.98 26.55 3.20
CA VAL A 388 8.16 26.69 1.75
C VAL A 388 7.95 25.35 1.03
N ALA A 389 8.51 24.26 1.57
CA ALA A 389 8.33 22.93 1.03
C ALA A 389 6.85 22.47 1.06
N ALA A 390 6.16 22.70 2.19
CA ALA A 390 4.74 22.38 2.33
C ALA A 390 3.88 23.22 1.36
N ALA A 391 4.17 24.52 1.20
CA ALA A 391 3.45 25.37 0.25
C ALA A 391 3.65 24.90 -1.20
N ARG A 392 4.88 24.50 -1.57
CA ARG A 392 5.16 23.95 -2.92
C ARG A 392 4.37 22.68 -3.20
N GLN A 393 4.29 21.78 -2.23
CA GLN A 393 3.48 20.57 -2.34
C GLN A 393 1.99 20.91 -2.45
N ALA A 394 1.51 21.86 -1.64
CA ALA A 394 0.13 22.31 -1.66
C ALA A 394 -0.29 22.98 -2.97
N THR A 395 0.53 23.84 -3.55
CA THR A 395 0.25 24.49 -4.84
C THR A 395 0.28 23.50 -6.00
N ALA A 396 1.23 22.55 -5.99
CA ALA A 396 1.27 21.46 -6.97
C ALA A 396 0.01 20.58 -6.89
N PHE A 397 -0.47 20.26 -5.68
CA PHE A 397 -1.72 19.54 -5.48
C PHE A 397 -2.93 20.33 -6.01
N ARG A 398 -3.05 21.62 -5.64
CA ARG A 398 -4.15 22.49 -6.12
C ARG A 398 -4.16 22.65 -7.64
N ALA A 399 -3.00 22.67 -8.29
CA ALA A 399 -2.91 22.71 -9.76
C ALA A 399 -3.51 21.46 -10.42
N LYS A 400 -3.40 20.29 -9.77
CA LYS A 400 -3.97 19.01 -10.26
C LYS A 400 -5.43 18.79 -9.88
N ALA A 401 -5.98 19.55 -8.93
CA ALA A 401 -7.29 19.32 -8.33
C ALA A 401 -8.44 19.27 -9.37
N ALA A 402 -8.43 20.13 -10.38
CA ALA A 402 -9.44 20.11 -11.45
C ALA A 402 -9.42 18.80 -12.26
N GLY A 403 -8.23 18.26 -12.55
CA GLY A 403 -8.08 16.97 -13.23
C GLY A 403 -8.54 15.80 -12.37
N LEU A 404 -8.23 15.82 -11.07
CA LEU A 404 -8.73 14.83 -10.12
C LEU A 404 -10.26 14.86 -10.00
N ALA A 405 -10.83 16.06 -9.87
CA ALA A 405 -12.28 16.27 -9.82
C ALA A 405 -13.01 15.80 -11.09
N ALA A 406 -12.42 16.03 -12.27
CA ALA A 406 -12.96 15.55 -13.53
C ALA A 406 -13.01 14.01 -13.59
N ARG A 407 -11.93 13.34 -13.16
CA ARG A 407 -11.88 11.86 -13.09
C ARG A 407 -12.81 11.27 -12.03
N LEU A 408 -13.04 11.98 -10.94
CA LEU A 408 -14.11 11.66 -9.97
C LEU A 408 -15.53 11.84 -10.52
N ARG A 409 -15.68 12.38 -11.75
CA ARG A 409 -16.98 12.80 -12.32
C ARG A 409 -17.70 13.85 -11.46
N ARG A 410 -16.93 14.70 -10.79
CA ARG A 410 -17.41 15.81 -9.93
C ARG A 410 -16.63 17.08 -10.25
N PRO A 411 -16.68 17.61 -11.49
CA PRO A 411 -15.84 18.74 -11.90
C PRO A 411 -16.02 20.00 -11.06
N GLN A 412 -17.18 20.17 -10.39
CA GLN A 412 -17.42 21.30 -9.50
C GLN A 412 -16.49 21.30 -8.26
N ALA A 413 -16.12 20.12 -7.74
CA ALA A 413 -15.24 19.99 -6.56
C ALA A 413 -13.81 20.54 -6.81
N GLY A 414 -13.38 20.62 -8.07
CA GLY A 414 -12.08 21.18 -8.47
C GLY A 414 -12.18 22.52 -9.18
N LYS A 415 -13.38 23.07 -9.34
CA LYS A 415 -13.60 24.30 -10.10
C LYS A 415 -13.00 25.49 -9.35
N ASN A 416 -12.32 26.37 -10.09
CA ASN A 416 -11.64 27.57 -9.58
C ASN A 416 -10.53 27.34 -8.54
N VAL A 417 -10.33 26.13 -8.02
CA VAL A 417 -9.34 25.80 -6.98
C VAL A 417 -7.93 26.33 -7.31
N ALA A 418 -7.44 26.08 -8.53
CA ALA A 418 -6.14 26.59 -8.96
C ALA A 418 -6.15 28.10 -9.21
N ALA A 419 -7.23 28.63 -9.82
CA ALA A 419 -7.37 30.04 -10.17
C ALA A 419 -7.41 30.95 -8.93
N ASP A 420 -8.17 30.57 -7.90
CA ASP A 420 -8.28 31.33 -6.65
C ASP A 420 -6.94 31.41 -5.92
N ALA A 421 -6.20 30.28 -5.89
CA ALA A 421 -4.88 30.24 -5.28
C ALA A 421 -3.83 31.03 -6.10
N ALA A 422 -3.94 31.00 -7.44
CA ALA A 422 -3.11 31.80 -8.33
C ALA A 422 -3.37 33.30 -8.12
N GLU A 423 -4.63 33.72 -7.97
CA GLU A 423 -5.00 35.10 -7.68
C GLU A 423 -4.43 35.56 -6.33
N GLU A 424 -4.53 34.73 -5.29
CA GLU A 424 -3.98 35.03 -3.97
C GLU A 424 -2.45 35.18 -4.00
N ALA A 425 -1.75 34.25 -4.66
CA ALA A 425 -0.30 34.32 -4.85
C ALA A 425 0.13 35.55 -5.67
N ARG A 426 -0.61 35.87 -6.75
CA ARG A 426 -0.37 37.05 -7.59
C ARG A 426 -0.53 38.34 -6.78
N ARG A 427 -1.61 38.45 -6.01
CA ARG A 427 -1.88 39.62 -5.17
C ARG A 427 -0.76 39.81 -4.15
N TYR A 428 -0.39 38.75 -3.44
CA TYR A 428 0.67 38.80 -2.44
C TYR A 428 2.04 39.14 -3.04
N ALA A 429 2.39 38.58 -4.20
CA ALA A 429 3.59 38.94 -4.95
C ALA A 429 3.56 40.41 -5.40
N GLY A 430 2.41 40.92 -5.84
CA GLY A 430 2.21 42.33 -6.16
C GLY A 430 2.46 43.25 -4.95
N ASP A 431 1.95 42.89 -3.78
CA ASP A 431 2.18 43.62 -2.53
C ASP A 431 3.66 43.58 -2.12
N LEU A 432 4.36 42.46 -2.35
CA LEU A 432 5.80 42.36 -2.12
C LEU A 432 6.62 43.29 -3.02
N VAL A 433 6.21 43.53 -4.27
CA VAL A 433 6.87 44.54 -5.13
C VAL A 433 6.80 45.93 -4.49
N LEU A 434 5.67 46.28 -3.86
CA LEU A 434 5.51 47.55 -3.15
C LEU A 434 6.38 47.62 -1.90
N GLU A 435 6.46 46.55 -1.12
CA GLU A 435 7.33 46.48 0.07
C GLU A 435 8.82 46.54 -0.32
N ILE A 436 9.25 45.88 -1.40
CA ILE A 436 10.63 45.95 -1.92
C ILE A 436 11.01 47.38 -2.30
N ARG A 437 10.09 48.12 -2.93
CA ARG A 437 10.30 49.52 -3.32
C ARG A 437 10.42 50.44 -2.10
N ALA A 438 9.64 50.19 -1.05
CA ALA A 438 9.58 51.03 0.14
C ALA A 438 10.66 50.70 1.20
N ALA A 439 11.17 49.47 1.21
CA ALA A 439 12.16 49.01 2.19
C ALA A 439 13.58 49.43 1.82
N GLU A 440 14.46 49.55 2.82
CA GLU A 440 15.88 49.85 2.68
C GLU A 440 16.74 48.78 3.38
N GLY A 441 18.03 48.69 3.04
CA GLY A 441 18.98 47.82 3.73
C GLY A 441 18.55 46.35 3.83
N GLU A 442 18.61 45.80 5.06
CA GLU A 442 18.28 44.40 5.35
C GLU A 442 16.81 44.05 5.09
N ASP A 443 15.88 45.00 5.32
CA ASP A 443 14.45 44.79 5.08
C ASP A 443 14.16 44.56 3.59
N ARG A 444 14.88 45.26 2.70
CA ARG A 444 14.78 45.06 1.24
C ARG A 444 15.29 43.68 0.84
N VAL A 445 16.38 43.21 1.45
CA VAL A 445 16.93 41.87 1.21
C VAL A 445 15.95 40.80 1.68
N ALA A 446 15.33 40.99 2.85
CA ALA A 446 14.33 40.07 3.39
C ALA A 446 13.08 39.99 2.49
N ALA A 447 12.56 41.14 2.03
CA ALA A 447 11.42 41.20 1.12
C ALA A 447 11.71 40.51 -0.23
N ARG A 448 12.92 40.69 -0.78
CA ARG A 448 13.34 39.98 -2.01
C ARG A 448 13.44 38.48 -1.82
N ARG A 449 13.95 38.02 -0.69
CA ARG A 449 14.03 36.58 -0.37
C ARG A 449 12.64 35.97 -0.25
N LEU A 450 11.71 36.67 0.38
CA LEU A 450 10.31 36.25 0.48
C LEU A 450 9.64 36.22 -0.90
N MET A 451 9.90 37.21 -1.76
CA MET A 451 9.43 37.23 -3.15
C MET A 451 9.89 36.01 -3.95
N GLU A 452 11.19 35.68 -3.92
CA GLU A 452 11.69 34.50 -4.64
C GLU A 452 11.05 33.19 -4.13
N ALA A 453 10.84 33.07 -2.82
CA ALA A 453 10.16 31.90 -2.26
C ALA A 453 8.69 31.83 -2.71
N VAL A 454 7.96 32.95 -2.75
CA VAL A 454 6.58 33.01 -3.26
C VAL A 454 6.50 32.62 -4.73
N LEU A 455 7.42 33.12 -5.55
CA LEU A 455 7.49 32.75 -6.97
C LEU A 455 7.85 31.27 -7.14
N GLU A 456 8.73 30.72 -6.29
CA GLU A 456 9.12 29.31 -6.31
C GLU A 456 7.93 28.39 -5.99
N PHE A 457 7.23 28.60 -4.87
CA PHE A 457 6.08 27.76 -4.54
C PHE A 457 4.84 28.10 -5.37
N GLY A 458 4.71 29.32 -5.91
CA GLY A 458 3.58 29.75 -6.75
C GLY A 458 3.66 29.27 -8.20
N ALA A 459 4.85 28.86 -8.67
CA ALA A 459 5.09 28.44 -10.05
C ALA A 459 4.11 27.37 -10.60
N PRO A 460 3.63 26.36 -9.84
CA PRO A 460 2.65 25.40 -10.35
C PRO A 460 1.27 26.01 -10.68
N LEU A 461 0.96 27.20 -10.14
CA LEU A 461 -0.33 27.87 -10.30
C LEU A 461 -0.28 29.03 -11.31
N LEU A 462 0.90 29.62 -11.50
CA LEU A 462 1.12 30.80 -12.35
C LEU A 462 1.70 30.39 -13.71
N GLN A 463 1.42 31.17 -14.75
CA GLN A 463 2.07 30.96 -16.05
C GLN A 463 3.56 31.35 -15.99
N ALA A 464 4.41 30.68 -16.78
CA ALA A 464 5.86 30.92 -16.76
C ALA A 464 6.24 32.38 -17.05
N ASP A 465 5.57 33.00 -18.03
CA ASP A 465 5.78 34.41 -18.40
C ASP A 465 5.38 35.36 -17.27
N GLU A 466 4.32 35.01 -16.54
CA GLU A 466 3.83 35.79 -15.39
C GLU A 466 4.83 35.76 -14.23
N VAL A 467 5.41 34.60 -13.93
CA VAL A 467 6.48 34.46 -12.94
C VAL A 467 7.70 35.29 -13.34
N GLY A 468 8.05 35.30 -14.63
CA GLY A 468 9.11 36.15 -15.18
C GLY A 468 8.84 37.64 -14.95
N LEU A 469 7.64 38.11 -15.33
CA LEU A 469 7.23 39.50 -15.18
C LEU A 469 7.24 39.97 -13.71
N LEU A 470 6.74 39.15 -12.78
CA LEU A 470 6.75 39.48 -11.35
C LEU A 470 8.18 39.57 -10.81
N ARG A 471 9.07 38.69 -11.27
CA ARG A 471 10.50 38.73 -10.91
C ARG A 471 11.18 40.00 -11.43
N GLU A 472 10.95 40.37 -12.69
CA GLU A 472 11.47 41.60 -13.28
C GLU A 472 10.96 42.85 -12.55
N ARG A 473 9.67 42.89 -12.21
CA ARG A 473 9.08 44.00 -11.43
C ARG A 473 9.71 44.12 -10.04
N ALA A 474 10.00 43.00 -9.38
CA ALA A 474 10.69 43.00 -8.10
C ALA A 474 12.15 43.48 -8.21
N GLN A 475 12.86 43.08 -9.28
CA GLN A 475 14.21 43.56 -9.56
C GLN A 475 14.23 45.07 -9.84
N ALA A 476 13.32 45.57 -10.68
CA ALA A 476 13.19 46.98 -10.97
C ALA A 476 12.83 47.81 -9.72
N ALA A 477 11.95 47.30 -8.86
CA ALA A 477 11.60 47.92 -7.58
C ALA A 477 12.81 48.04 -6.64
N ALA A 478 13.74 47.07 -6.67
CA ALA A 478 14.94 47.11 -5.84
C ALA A 478 15.98 48.14 -6.31
N LEU A 479 15.93 48.56 -7.58
CA LEU A 479 16.85 49.52 -8.22
C LEU A 479 16.35 50.97 -8.18
N THR A 480 15.05 51.20 -7.91
CA THR A 480 14.39 52.51 -8.04
C THR A 480 14.29 53.30 -6.72
N ALA A 481 15.13 52.98 -5.73
CA ALA A 481 15.15 53.62 -4.41
C ALA A 481 16.50 54.27 -4.12
#